data_AF-Q22ST7-F1
#
_entry.id   AF-Q22ST7-F1
#
_cell.length_a   1.000
_cell.length_b   1.000
_cell.length_c   1.000
_cell.angle_alpha   90.00
_cell.angle_beta   90.00
_cell.angle_gamma   90.00
#
_symmetry.space_group_name_H-M   'P 1'
#
loop_
_entity.id
_entity.type
_entity.pdbx_description
1 polymer ?
#
loop_
_entity_poly.entity_id
_entity_poly.type
_entity_poly.pdbx_seq_one_letter_code
_entity_poly.pdbx_strand_id
1 'polypeptide(L)'
;MDSQQDILTQLCCINCQKVSQSPNITTCCNSVVCFDCKPIVQTKSCQVCGSRNYSIQVNSFLSKLSSQIKMQCQYNCGYSDNLKLLAIHELSCQLKKYECNLCNFKSQGDEFLCHINSDHQKEIIQSFSKGGNAPKQSSLDIDPTKVQINKNNFESRVGTSGKYYCGKSIGFHCGCCSGCGPHDGDNCLPCMILDVSIRNLPKGYLVNKYGANSILKDKVFSCGRLIAKKRCGENYYWCDGCDSLTRNAKNYYEAFSK
;
A
#
# COMPACT_ATOMS: atom_id res chain seq x y z
N MET A 1 -24.70 -7.61 27.91
CA MET A 1 -23.51 -6.91 27.37
C MET A 1 -22.47 -7.90 26.84
N ASP A 2 -22.55 -9.18 27.18
CA ASP A 2 -21.55 -10.19 26.80
C ASP A 2 -21.53 -10.53 25.30
N SER A 3 -22.68 -10.43 24.61
CA SER A 3 -22.79 -10.83 23.19
C SER A 3 -21.94 -9.98 22.22
N GLN A 4 -21.71 -8.70 22.50
CA GLN A 4 -20.85 -7.85 21.66
C GLN A 4 -19.37 -8.17 21.86
N GLN A 5 -18.97 -8.47 23.10
CA GLN A 5 -17.59 -8.80 23.42
C GLN A 5 -17.16 -10.13 22.81
N ASP A 6 -18.08 -11.10 22.75
CA ASP A 6 -17.83 -12.39 22.11
C ASP A 6 -17.59 -12.22 20.60
N ILE A 7 -18.39 -11.38 19.92
CA ILE A 7 -18.22 -11.08 18.50
C ILE A 7 -16.87 -10.39 18.24
N LEU A 8 -16.46 -9.45 19.09
CA LEU A 8 -15.18 -8.75 18.94
C LEU A 8 -14.00 -9.71 19.05
N THR A 9 -14.06 -10.64 20.01
CA THR A 9 -13.03 -11.67 20.21
C THR A 9 -12.86 -12.55 18.96
N GLN A 10 -13.96 -12.91 18.28
CA GLN A 10 -13.91 -13.68 17.03
C GLN A 10 -13.32 -12.91 15.84
N LEU A 11 -13.25 -11.57 15.92
CA LEU A 11 -12.66 -10.71 14.89
C LEU A 11 -11.21 -10.33 15.18
N CYS A 12 -10.64 -10.80 16.30
CA CYS A 12 -9.25 -10.54 16.66
C CYS A 12 -8.29 -11.34 15.77
N CYS A 13 -7.27 -10.66 15.28
CA CYS A 13 -6.19 -11.29 14.55
C CYS A 13 -5.35 -12.18 15.47
N ILE A 14 -5.14 -13.44 15.08
CA ILE A 14 -4.36 -14.41 15.87
C ILE A 14 -2.90 -13.98 16.14
N ASN A 15 -2.35 -13.07 15.33
CA ASN A 15 -0.98 -12.59 15.48
C ASN A 15 -0.89 -11.34 16.38
N CYS A 16 -1.66 -10.29 16.10
CA CYS A 16 -1.55 -9.03 16.83
C CYS A 16 -2.57 -8.86 17.96
N GLN A 17 -3.52 -9.78 18.09
CA GLN A 17 -4.58 -9.79 19.12
C GLN A 17 -5.44 -8.52 19.11
N LYS A 18 -5.51 -7.82 17.96
CA LYS A 18 -6.37 -6.65 17.74
C LYS A 18 -7.50 -7.00 16.78
N VAL A 19 -8.63 -6.33 16.92
CA VAL A 19 -9.76 -6.42 15.99
C VAL A 19 -9.31 -6.02 14.59
N SER A 20 -9.54 -6.88 13.61
CA SER A 20 -9.03 -6.67 12.25
C SER A 20 -9.92 -5.71 11.45
N GLN A 21 -9.32 -4.66 10.87
CA GLN A 21 -10.01 -3.76 9.93
C GLN A 21 -10.27 -4.43 8.58
N SER A 22 -9.30 -5.21 8.10
CA SER A 22 -9.34 -5.96 6.84
C SER A 22 -9.06 -7.44 7.11
N PRO A 23 -10.04 -8.16 7.69
CA PRO A 23 -9.86 -9.55 8.10
C PRO A 23 -9.69 -10.47 6.90
N ASN A 24 -8.62 -11.27 6.94
CA ASN A 24 -8.48 -12.49 6.17
C ASN A 24 -8.79 -13.69 7.07
N ILE A 25 -9.09 -14.83 6.48
CA ILE A 25 -9.30 -16.08 7.21
C ILE A 25 -8.33 -17.17 6.75
N THR A 26 -7.92 -18.02 7.67
CA THR A 26 -7.25 -19.28 7.32
C THR A 26 -8.26 -20.28 6.78
N THR A 27 -7.95 -20.96 5.67
CA THR A 27 -8.89 -21.93 5.07
C THR A 27 -9.09 -23.21 5.89
N CYS A 28 -8.20 -23.48 6.86
CA CYS A 28 -8.24 -24.70 7.66
C CYS A 28 -9.13 -24.58 8.91
N CYS A 29 -9.13 -23.43 9.58
CA CYS A 29 -9.81 -23.25 10.87
C CYS A 29 -10.52 -21.89 10.99
N ASN A 30 -10.64 -21.14 9.88
CA ASN A 30 -11.32 -19.86 9.80
C ASN A 30 -10.82 -18.80 10.81
N SER A 31 -9.58 -18.93 11.28
CA SER A 31 -8.98 -17.97 12.19
C SER A 31 -8.69 -16.65 11.48
N VAL A 32 -8.99 -15.54 12.15
CA VAL A 32 -8.84 -14.20 11.57
C VAL A 32 -7.38 -13.75 11.57
N VAL A 33 -6.93 -13.16 10.45
CA VAL A 33 -5.59 -12.61 10.26
C VAL A 33 -5.70 -11.24 9.59
N CYS A 34 -5.09 -10.19 10.18
CA CYS A 34 -5.00 -8.88 9.53
C CYS A 34 -4.25 -8.97 8.19
N PHE A 35 -4.64 -8.12 7.24
CA PHE A 35 -3.92 -7.95 5.98
C PHE A 35 -2.40 -7.75 6.20
N ASP A 36 -2.00 -6.88 7.11
CA ASP A 36 -0.59 -6.62 7.42
C ASP A 36 0.12 -7.75 8.18
N CYS A 37 -0.64 -8.61 8.87
CA CYS A 37 -0.10 -9.76 9.59
C CYS A 37 0.01 -11.00 8.70
N LYS A 38 -0.67 -11.03 7.55
CA LYS A 38 -0.67 -12.17 6.63
C LYS A 38 0.77 -12.64 6.27
N PRO A 39 1.72 -11.77 5.91
CA PRO A 39 3.09 -12.22 5.58
C PRO A 39 3.83 -12.86 6.75
N ILE A 40 3.47 -12.51 7.99
CA ILE A 40 4.09 -13.04 9.21
C ILE A 40 3.52 -14.43 9.53
N VAL A 41 2.20 -14.56 9.36
CA VAL A 41 1.45 -15.79 9.71
C VAL A 41 1.54 -16.85 8.60
N GLN A 42 1.86 -16.46 7.36
CA GLN A 42 1.98 -17.38 6.23
C GLN A 42 3.28 -18.20 6.33
N THR A 43 3.22 -19.23 7.17
CA THR A 43 4.31 -20.18 7.44
C THR A 43 4.00 -21.55 6.82
N LYS A 44 4.84 -22.56 7.09
CA LYS A 44 4.64 -23.94 6.61
C LYS A 44 3.44 -24.64 7.26
N SER A 45 2.90 -24.12 8.35
CA SER A 45 1.77 -24.72 9.07
C SER A 45 0.95 -23.66 9.81
N CYS A 46 -0.36 -23.83 9.88
CA CYS A 46 -1.25 -22.94 10.61
C CYS A 46 -0.86 -22.89 12.09
N GLN A 47 -0.66 -21.70 12.65
CA GLN A 47 -0.27 -21.51 14.06
C GLN A 47 -1.37 -21.88 15.06
N VAL A 48 -2.62 -22.04 14.61
CA VAL A 48 -3.76 -22.36 15.48
C VAL A 48 -4.03 -23.86 15.53
N CYS A 49 -4.13 -24.52 14.36
CA CYS A 49 -4.50 -25.94 14.27
C CYS A 49 -3.38 -26.86 13.79
N GLY A 50 -2.20 -26.33 13.43
CA GLY A 50 -1.06 -27.12 12.94
C GLY A 50 -1.18 -27.62 11.49
N SER A 51 -2.29 -27.37 10.79
CA SER A 51 -2.47 -27.84 9.40
C SER A 51 -1.38 -27.30 8.47
N ARG A 52 -0.73 -28.19 7.71
CA ARG A 52 0.25 -27.82 6.68
C ARG A 52 -0.39 -27.37 5.38
N ASN A 53 -1.66 -27.74 5.15
CA ASN A 53 -2.41 -27.41 3.95
C ASN A 53 -3.41 -26.31 4.29
N TYR A 54 -2.93 -25.07 4.35
CA TYR A 54 -3.80 -23.91 4.52
C TYR A 54 -3.37 -22.77 3.62
N SER A 55 -4.34 -21.91 3.29
CA SER A 55 -4.08 -20.61 2.69
C SER A 55 -4.80 -19.53 3.49
N ILE A 56 -4.43 -18.27 3.23
CA ILE A 56 -5.06 -17.10 3.85
C ILE A 56 -5.79 -16.33 2.77
N GLN A 57 -7.12 -16.28 2.89
CA GLN A 57 -8.03 -15.70 1.91
C GLN A 57 -8.76 -14.49 2.47
N VAL A 58 -9.08 -13.54 1.59
CA VAL A 58 -9.88 -12.37 1.96
C VAL A 58 -11.30 -12.82 2.29
N ASN A 59 -11.88 -12.31 3.38
CA ASN A 59 -13.27 -12.56 3.72
C ASN A 59 -14.08 -11.26 3.63
N SER A 60 -14.88 -11.14 2.56
CA SER A 60 -15.69 -9.95 2.29
C SER A 60 -16.81 -9.76 3.32
N PHE A 61 -17.38 -10.85 3.83
CA PHE A 61 -18.40 -10.80 4.88
C PHE A 61 -17.84 -10.23 6.18
N LEU A 62 -16.71 -10.75 6.66
CA LEU A 62 -16.06 -10.22 7.87
C LEU A 62 -15.59 -8.77 7.69
N SER A 63 -15.15 -8.39 6.48
CA SER A 63 -14.79 -7.00 6.17
C SER A 63 -16.01 -6.07 6.23
N LYS A 64 -17.17 -6.54 5.76
CA LYS A 64 -18.43 -5.81 5.88
C LYS A 64 -18.88 -5.72 7.34
N LEU A 65 -18.79 -6.83 8.09
CA LEU A 65 -19.15 -6.87 9.50
C LEU A 65 -18.27 -5.95 10.34
N SER A 66 -16.95 -5.99 10.16
CA SER A 66 -16.01 -5.11 10.89
C SER A 66 -16.29 -3.63 10.62
N SER A 67 -16.73 -3.27 9.42
CA SER A 67 -17.10 -1.89 9.07
C SER A 67 -18.38 -1.38 9.75
N GLN A 68 -19.23 -2.28 10.26
CA GLN A 68 -20.49 -1.93 10.93
C GLN A 68 -20.35 -1.84 12.46
N ILE A 69 -19.29 -2.41 13.02
CA ILE A 69 -19.07 -2.43 14.47
C ILE A 69 -18.59 -1.05 14.91
N LYS A 70 -19.38 -0.40 15.75
CA LYS A 70 -18.97 0.83 16.44
C LYS A 70 -18.15 0.49 17.68
N MET A 71 -17.02 1.16 17.81
CA MET A 71 -16.15 1.06 18.99
C MET A 71 -15.94 2.45 19.57
N GLN A 72 -15.70 2.50 20.88
CA GLN A 72 -15.32 3.73 21.56
C GLN A 72 -13.80 3.92 21.48
N CYS A 73 -13.36 5.17 21.45
CA CYS A 73 -11.94 5.50 21.52
C CYS A 73 -11.31 4.97 22.81
N GLN A 74 -10.19 4.26 22.69
CA GLN A 74 -9.47 3.68 23.83
C GLN A 74 -8.93 4.72 24.83
N TYR A 75 -8.86 5.99 24.42
CA TYR A 75 -8.45 7.12 25.27
C TYR A 75 -9.62 7.76 26.01
N ASN A 76 -10.83 7.20 25.91
CA ASN A 76 -12.05 7.66 26.60
C ASN A 76 -12.42 9.13 26.31
N CYS A 77 -12.17 9.62 25.08
CA CYS A 77 -12.53 10.99 24.67
C CYS A 77 -14.02 11.17 24.31
N GLY A 78 -14.84 10.12 24.44
CA GLY A 78 -16.25 10.11 24.06
C GLY A 78 -16.53 9.86 22.57
N TYR A 79 -15.52 9.88 21.70
CA TYR A 79 -15.70 9.56 20.29
C TYR A 79 -16.00 8.06 20.09
N SER A 80 -16.99 7.75 19.24
CA SER A 80 -17.34 6.39 18.86
C SER A 80 -17.77 6.31 17.40
N ASP A 81 -17.12 5.41 16.65
CA ASP A 81 -17.43 5.16 15.24
C ASP A 81 -16.94 3.75 14.85
N ASN A 82 -17.06 3.40 13.57
CA ASN A 82 -16.50 2.18 13.02
C ASN A 82 -14.97 2.14 13.11
N LEU A 83 -14.39 0.94 13.07
CA LEU A 83 -12.95 0.69 13.21
C LEU A 83 -12.06 1.54 12.29
N LYS A 84 -12.50 1.81 11.05
CA LYS A 84 -11.72 2.59 10.08
C LYS A 84 -11.66 4.06 10.48
N LEU A 85 -12.82 4.65 10.81
CA LEU A 85 -12.88 6.03 11.27
C LEU A 85 -12.26 6.20 12.66
N LEU A 86 -12.38 5.20 13.53
CA LEU A 86 -11.75 5.19 14.84
C LEU A 86 -10.22 5.23 14.74
N ALA A 87 -9.61 4.44 13.85
CA ALA A 87 -8.16 4.49 13.67
C ALA A 87 -7.67 5.84 13.13
N ILE A 88 -8.47 6.52 12.29
CA ILE A 88 -8.17 7.89 11.84
C ILE A 88 -8.27 8.85 13.02
N HIS A 89 -9.34 8.77 13.81
CA HIS A 89 -9.52 9.56 15.03
C HIS A 89 -8.35 9.36 16.01
N GLU A 90 -7.88 8.14 16.24
CA GLU A 90 -6.76 7.87 17.14
C GLU A 90 -5.43 8.48 16.68
N LEU A 91 -5.29 8.91 15.43
CA LEU A 91 -4.13 9.68 14.98
C LEU A 91 -4.18 11.15 15.42
N SER A 92 -5.38 11.67 15.72
CA SER A 92 -5.61 13.06 16.10
C SER A 92 -6.37 13.21 17.42
N CYS A 93 -6.50 12.13 18.20
CA CYS A 93 -7.22 12.15 19.46
C CYS A 93 -6.51 13.08 20.45
N GLN A 94 -7.24 14.06 20.98
CA GLN A 94 -6.69 15.04 21.91
C GLN A 94 -6.20 14.41 23.22
N LEU A 95 -6.82 13.31 23.67
CA LEU A 95 -6.42 12.63 24.91
C LEU A 95 -5.28 11.63 24.71
N LYS A 96 -4.90 11.34 23.46
CA LYS A 96 -3.77 10.46 23.18
C LYS A 96 -2.47 11.13 23.59
N LYS A 97 -1.65 10.41 24.35
CA LYS A 97 -0.28 10.81 24.67
C LYS A 97 0.63 10.48 23.50
N TYR A 98 1.36 11.48 23.04
CA TYR A 98 2.36 11.37 22.01
C TYR A 98 3.75 11.53 22.64
N GLU A 99 4.74 10.89 22.02
CA GLU A 99 6.15 11.01 22.38
C GLU A 99 6.89 11.51 21.15
N CYS A 100 7.67 12.57 21.32
CA CYS A 100 8.47 13.11 20.24
C CYS A 100 9.58 12.11 19.92
N ASN A 101 9.86 11.89 18.63
CA ASN A 101 10.98 11.03 18.22
C ASN A 101 12.30 11.81 18.06
N LEU A 102 12.25 13.14 18.12
CA LEU A 102 13.41 14.03 17.98
C LEU A 102 13.95 14.48 19.34
N CYS A 103 13.12 14.45 20.38
CA CYS A 103 13.50 14.72 21.76
C CYS A 103 12.62 13.90 22.72
N ASN A 104 12.88 13.93 24.02
CA ASN A 104 12.12 13.13 25.00
C ASN A 104 10.80 13.79 25.47
N PHE A 105 10.27 14.77 24.74
CA PHE A 105 9.03 15.46 25.11
C PHE A 105 7.81 14.54 24.94
N LYS A 106 6.91 14.56 25.92
CA LYS A 106 5.68 13.77 25.95
C LYS A 106 4.51 14.64 26.38
N SER A 107 3.47 14.73 25.57
CA SER A 107 2.26 15.50 25.88
C SER A 107 1.05 14.97 25.10
N GLN A 108 -0.08 15.66 25.23
CA GLN A 108 -1.35 15.29 24.59
C GLN A 108 -1.70 16.24 23.44
N GLY A 109 -2.39 15.72 22.42
CA GLY A 109 -3.07 16.49 21.37
C GLY A 109 -2.36 17.77 20.92
N ASP A 110 -2.98 18.91 21.24
CA ASP A 110 -2.55 20.24 20.79
C ASP A 110 -1.20 20.67 21.38
N GLU A 111 -0.90 20.30 22.63
CA GLU A 111 0.41 20.59 23.24
C GLU A 111 1.53 19.90 22.47
N PHE A 112 1.29 18.67 22.00
CA PHE A 112 2.25 17.94 21.20
C PHE A 112 2.47 18.61 19.84
N LEU A 113 1.39 19.04 19.19
CA LEU A 113 1.47 19.77 17.92
C LEU A 113 2.19 21.12 18.08
N CYS A 114 1.91 21.85 19.18
CA CYS A 114 2.61 23.07 19.51
C CYS A 114 4.11 22.83 19.67
N HIS A 115 4.53 21.82 20.43
CA HIS A 115 5.94 21.44 20.58
C HIS A 115 6.59 21.09 19.23
N ILE A 116 5.95 20.24 18.42
CA ILE A 116 6.48 19.86 17.10
C ILE A 116 6.67 21.10 16.20
N ASN A 117 5.72 22.04 16.24
CA ASN A 117 5.78 23.26 15.45
C ASN A 117 6.75 24.32 15.99
N SER A 118 6.97 24.41 17.31
CA SER A 118 7.89 25.39 17.90
C SER A 118 9.34 24.91 17.88
N ASP A 119 9.56 23.64 18.24
CA ASP A 119 10.90 23.14 18.58
C ASP A 119 11.51 22.35 17.42
N HIS A 120 10.69 21.84 16.49
CA HIS A 120 11.12 20.94 15.41
C HIS A 120 10.68 21.40 14.01
N GLN A 121 10.29 22.66 13.84
CA GLN A 121 9.81 23.19 12.56
C GLN A 121 10.83 22.97 11.41
N LYS A 122 12.12 23.15 11.71
CA LYS A 122 13.20 23.07 10.72
C LYS A 122 13.37 21.64 10.22
N GLU A 123 13.32 20.65 11.12
CA GLU A 123 13.42 19.23 10.82
C GLU A 123 12.23 18.77 9.96
N ILE A 124 11.03 19.26 10.27
CA ILE A 124 9.83 19.03 9.44
C ILE A 124 10.07 19.58 8.04
N ILE A 125 10.43 20.87 7.91
CA ILE A 125 10.68 21.50 6.61
C ILE A 125 11.76 20.73 5.85
N GLN A 126 12.88 20.39 6.49
CA GLN A 126 13.95 19.61 5.88
C GLN A 126 13.49 18.23 5.41
N SER A 127 12.60 17.55 6.14
CA SER A 127 12.05 16.25 5.73
C SER A 127 11.24 16.34 4.43
N PHE A 128 10.53 17.46 4.23
CA PHE A 128 9.80 17.74 2.99
C PHE A 128 10.72 18.27 1.88
N SER A 129 11.73 19.09 2.21
CA SER A 129 12.68 19.63 1.23
C SER A 129 13.66 18.57 0.69
N LYS A 130 14.14 17.65 1.53
CA LYS A 130 15.02 16.55 1.10
C LYS A 130 14.28 15.48 0.27
N GLY A 131 12.94 15.45 0.36
CA GLY A 131 12.06 14.66 -0.52
C GLY A 131 11.75 15.33 -1.87
N GLY A 132 12.31 16.52 -2.15
CA GLY A 132 11.94 17.43 -3.24
C GLY A 132 12.29 17.00 -4.68
N ASN A 133 12.40 15.70 -4.96
CA ASN A 133 12.39 15.14 -6.32
C ASN A 133 11.61 13.82 -6.39
N ALA A 134 10.83 13.46 -5.37
CA ALA A 134 9.72 12.55 -5.64
C ALA A 134 8.72 13.38 -6.46
N PRO A 135 8.47 13.06 -7.75
CA PRO A 135 7.41 13.73 -8.48
C PRO A 135 6.18 13.60 -7.60
N LYS A 136 5.54 14.73 -7.26
CA LYS A 136 4.21 14.72 -6.66
C LYS A 136 3.46 13.66 -7.46
N GLN A 137 3.00 12.60 -6.81
CA GLN A 137 1.94 11.79 -7.39
C GLN A 137 0.80 12.78 -7.51
N SER A 138 0.78 13.54 -8.61
CA SER A 138 -0.42 14.21 -9.05
C SER A 138 -1.40 13.06 -9.08
N SER A 139 -2.39 13.13 -8.21
CA SER A 139 -3.67 12.50 -8.43
C SER A 139 -4.20 13.12 -9.71
N LEU A 140 -3.59 12.76 -10.85
CA LEU A 140 -4.26 12.89 -12.12
C LEU A 140 -5.50 12.05 -11.94
N ASP A 141 -6.65 12.70 -12.09
CA ASP A 141 -7.95 12.05 -12.16
C ASP A 141 -7.95 11.13 -13.38
N ILE A 142 -7.29 9.99 -13.24
CA ILE A 142 -7.34 8.90 -14.19
C ILE A 142 -8.72 8.29 -13.99
N ASP A 143 -9.65 8.68 -14.84
CA ASP A 143 -10.99 8.09 -14.89
C ASP A 143 -10.87 6.59 -15.21
N PRO A 144 -11.17 5.69 -14.26
CA PRO A 144 -11.01 4.26 -14.47
C PRO A 144 -12.00 3.68 -15.49
N THR A 145 -13.06 4.42 -15.83
CA THR A 145 -14.07 4.02 -16.82
C THR A 145 -13.65 4.35 -18.25
N LYS A 146 -12.70 5.27 -18.42
CA LYS A 146 -12.25 5.74 -19.73
C LYS A 146 -11.36 4.71 -20.41
N VAL A 147 -11.76 4.29 -21.60
CA VAL A 147 -10.92 3.49 -22.51
C VAL A 147 -9.96 4.42 -23.24
N GLN A 148 -8.69 4.02 -23.32
CA GLN A 148 -7.65 4.72 -24.06
C GLN A 148 -7.04 3.81 -25.12
N ILE A 149 -6.58 4.37 -26.23
CA ILE A 149 -5.91 3.62 -27.29
C ILE A 149 -4.39 3.79 -27.12
N ASN A 150 -3.65 2.67 -27.04
CA ASN A 150 -2.18 2.72 -26.93
C ASN A 150 -1.51 2.82 -28.32
N LYS A 151 -0.17 2.93 -28.34
CA LYS A 151 0.65 3.05 -29.57
C LYS A 151 0.39 1.95 -30.63
N ASN A 152 -0.08 0.77 -30.22
CA ASN A 152 -0.37 -0.35 -31.11
C ASN A 152 -1.86 -0.46 -31.48
N ASN A 153 -2.64 0.60 -31.28
CA ASN A 153 -4.08 0.64 -31.53
C ASN A 153 -4.90 -0.38 -30.70
N PHE A 154 -4.39 -0.78 -29.54
CA PHE A 154 -5.16 -1.63 -28.62
C PHE A 154 -5.87 -0.79 -27.57
N GLU A 155 -7.14 -1.12 -27.32
CA GLU A 155 -7.88 -0.62 -26.17
C GLU A 155 -7.17 -0.98 -24.88
N SER A 156 -6.96 0.03 -24.05
CA SER A 156 -6.33 -0.06 -22.75
C SER A 156 -7.26 0.51 -21.69
N ARG A 157 -7.34 -0.16 -20.55
CA ARG A 157 -8.17 0.23 -19.39
C ARG A 157 -7.29 0.39 -18.16
N VAL A 158 -7.80 1.06 -17.15
CA VAL A 158 -7.08 1.29 -15.90
C VAL A 158 -7.37 0.14 -14.94
N GLY A 159 -6.33 -0.52 -14.45
CA GLY A 159 -6.43 -1.64 -13.51
C GLY A 159 -6.58 -1.17 -12.06
N THR A 160 -6.72 -2.11 -11.13
CA THR A 160 -6.80 -1.80 -9.68
C THR A 160 -5.53 -1.16 -9.15
N SER A 161 -4.39 -1.38 -9.82
CA SER A 161 -3.12 -0.70 -9.53
C SER A 161 -3.06 0.73 -10.09
N GLY A 162 -4.07 1.22 -10.82
CA GLY A 162 -4.04 2.53 -11.49
C GLY A 162 -3.18 2.57 -12.77
N LYS A 163 -2.79 1.41 -13.31
CA LYS A 163 -2.01 1.31 -14.56
C LYS A 163 -2.89 1.01 -15.76
N TYR A 164 -2.45 1.40 -16.94
CA TYR A 164 -3.10 0.98 -18.18
C TYR A 164 -2.71 -0.45 -18.56
N TYR A 165 -3.70 -1.24 -19.01
CA TYR A 165 -3.50 -2.61 -19.50
C TYR A 165 -4.42 -2.91 -20.68
N CYS A 166 -3.97 -3.76 -21.62
CA CYS A 166 -4.70 -4.10 -22.85
C CYS A 166 -5.08 -5.59 -22.96
N GLY A 167 -4.71 -6.42 -21.99
CA GLY A 167 -4.96 -7.86 -22.01
C GLY A 167 -4.14 -8.66 -23.02
N LYS A 168 -3.30 -8.02 -23.84
CA LYS A 168 -2.43 -8.68 -24.83
C LYS A 168 -1.15 -9.21 -24.18
N SER A 169 -0.40 -10.01 -24.94
CA SER A 169 0.94 -10.45 -24.53
C SER A 169 1.86 -9.26 -24.20
N ILE A 170 2.69 -9.42 -23.17
CA ILE A 170 3.65 -8.39 -22.76
C ILE A 170 4.79 -8.23 -23.78
N GLY A 171 5.04 -9.26 -24.60
CA GLY A 171 6.12 -9.27 -25.60
C GLY A 171 7.48 -9.71 -25.05
N PHE A 172 7.55 -10.06 -23.76
CA PHE A 172 8.73 -10.69 -23.15
C PHE A 172 8.30 -11.67 -22.05
N HIS A 173 9.20 -12.58 -21.67
CA HIS A 173 8.95 -13.55 -20.62
C HIS A 173 9.03 -12.89 -19.25
N CYS A 174 7.90 -12.37 -18.76
CA CYS A 174 7.70 -12.06 -17.36
C CYS A 174 7.41 -13.38 -16.64
N GLY A 175 8.37 -13.95 -15.90
CA GLY A 175 8.23 -15.25 -15.21
C GLY A 175 7.08 -15.33 -14.19
N CYS A 176 6.30 -14.27 -14.01
CA CYS A 176 5.10 -14.21 -13.17
C CYS A 176 3.84 -13.70 -13.88
N CYS A 177 3.89 -13.34 -15.17
CA CYS A 177 2.76 -12.73 -15.88
C CYS A 177 2.29 -13.57 -17.07
N SER A 178 0.96 -13.75 -17.22
CA SER A 178 0.35 -14.35 -18.41
C SER A 178 0.04 -13.34 -19.53
N GLY A 179 0.12 -12.04 -19.23
CA GLY A 179 -0.18 -10.95 -20.16
C GLY A 179 -0.23 -9.59 -19.47
N CYS A 180 -0.52 -8.54 -20.26
CA CYS A 180 -0.69 -7.17 -19.79
C CYS A 180 -2.04 -7.06 -19.06
N GLY A 181 -2.05 -7.32 -17.75
CA GLY A 181 -3.27 -7.53 -16.97
C GLY A 181 -3.47 -6.58 -15.78
N PRO A 182 -4.70 -6.51 -15.24
CA PRO A 182 -5.11 -5.52 -14.23
C PRO A 182 -4.63 -5.77 -12.79
N HIS A 183 -4.18 -6.98 -12.47
CA HIS A 183 -4.05 -7.48 -11.09
C HIS A 183 -2.63 -7.95 -10.75
N ASP A 184 -1.62 -7.11 -11.00
CA ASP A 184 -0.22 -7.31 -10.55
C ASP A 184 0.72 -8.03 -11.54
N GLY A 185 0.90 -7.44 -12.71
CA GLY A 185 1.95 -7.81 -13.66
C GLY A 185 2.65 -6.60 -14.27
N ASP A 186 3.69 -6.83 -15.05
CA ASP A 186 4.35 -5.81 -15.85
C ASP A 186 3.44 -5.37 -17.02
N ASN A 187 3.46 -4.09 -17.38
CA ASN A 187 2.73 -3.61 -18.56
C ASN A 187 3.45 -4.08 -19.84
N CYS A 188 2.73 -4.33 -20.92
CA CYS A 188 3.37 -4.34 -22.24
C CYS A 188 3.96 -2.96 -22.55
N LEU A 189 4.97 -2.89 -23.43
CA LEU A 189 5.62 -1.63 -23.80
C LEU A 189 4.64 -0.54 -24.25
N PRO A 190 3.64 -0.80 -25.14
CA PRO A 190 2.65 0.22 -25.52
C PRO A 190 1.83 0.78 -24.35
N CYS A 191 1.41 -0.05 -23.41
CA CYS A 191 0.67 0.41 -22.21
C CYS A 191 1.58 1.16 -21.24
N MET A 192 2.87 0.80 -21.14
CA MET A 192 3.85 1.55 -20.35
C MET A 192 4.07 2.96 -20.93
N ILE A 193 4.20 3.09 -22.25
CA ILE A 193 4.29 4.40 -22.93
C ILE A 193 3.05 5.24 -22.65
N LEU A 194 1.87 4.62 -22.71
CA LEU A 194 0.62 5.30 -22.39
C LEU A 194 0.58 5.79 -20.94
N ASP A 195 1.01 4.97 -19.98
CA ASP A 195 1.15 5.35 -18.57
C ASP A 195 2.09 6.56 -18.40
N VAL A 196 3.28 6.53 -19.00
CA VAL A 196 4.26 7.64 -18.95
C VAL A 196 3.67 8.92 -19.53
N SER A 197 2.98 8.82 -20.68
CA SER A 197 2.40 9.97 -21.37
C SER A 197 1.22 10.59 -20.62
N ILE A 198 0.24 9.79 -20.19
CA ILE A 198 -0.92 10.29 -19.44
C ILE A 198 -0.50 10.89 -18.11
N ARG A 199 0.52 10.31 -17.46
CA ARG A 199 1.05 10.80 -16.19
C ARG A 199 2.02 11.97 -16.32
N ASN A 200 2.37 12.36 -17.55
CA ASN A 200 3.39 13.36 -17.85
C ASN A 200 4.70 13.13 -17.08
N LEU A 201 5.18 11.88 -17.08
CA LEU A 201 6.38 11.52 -16.31
C LEU A 201 7.66 12.01 -17.01
N PRO A 202 8.66 12.49 -16.26
CA PRO A 202 9.94 12.89 -16.84
C PRO A 202 10.69 11.70 -17.48
N LYS A 203 11.67 12.03 -18.32
CA LYS A 203 12.60 11.05 -18.88
C LYS A 203 13.25 10.19 -17.78
N GLY A 204 13.34 8.87 -18.02
CA GLY A 204 13.87 7.91 -17.04
C GLY A 204 12.87 7.41 -16.00
N TYR A 205 11.62 7.88 -16.03
CA TYR A 205 10.55 7.36 -15.18
C TYR A 205 9.70 6.32 -15.90
N LEU A 206 9.22 5.35 -15.14
CA LEU A 206 8.27 4.31 -15.53
C LEU A 206 7.25 4.09 -14.40
N VAL A 207 6.26 3.23 -14.63
CA VAL A 207 5.27 2.84 -13.62
C VAL A 207 5.45 1.37 -13.24
N ASN A 208 5.75 1.09 -11.98
CA ASN A 208 5.97 -0.30 -11.52
C ASN A 208 4.66 -1.08 -11.37
N LYS A 209 4.72 -2.38 -11.08
CA LYS A 209 3.52 -3.24 -10.97
C LYS A 209 2.46 -2.76 -9.96
N TYR A 210 2.85 -1.93 -8.99
CA TYR A 210 1.93 -1.34 -8.00
C TYR A 210 1.33 0.00 -8.42
N GLY A 211 1.58 0.46 -9.66
CA GLY A 211 1.13 1.77 -10.13
C GLY A 211 1.96 2.94 -9.65
N ALA A 212 3.08 2.69 -8.98
CA ALA A 212 3.94 3.75 -8.46
C ALA A 212 4.96 4.20 -9.51
N ASN A 213 5.11 5.51 -9.64
CA ASN A 213 6.14 6.12 -10.45
C ASN A 213 7.51 5.69 -9.92
N SER A 214 8.37 5.20 -10.81
CA SER A 214 9.68 4.66 -10.47
C SER A 214 10.74 5.32 -11.36
N ILE A 215 11.80 5.83 -10.76
CA ILE A 215 12.93 6.44 -11.47
C ILE A 215 14.07 5.44 -11.64
N LEU A 216 14.69 5.40 -12.82
CA LEU A 216 15.91 4.65 -13.07
C LEU A 216 17.12 5.44 -12.56
N LYS A 217 17.86 4.89 -11.59
CA LYS A 217 19.15 5.41 -11.11
C LYS A 217 20.15 4.27 -11.02
N ASP A 218 21.36 4.48 -11.54
CA ASP A 218 22.43 3.47 -11.52
C ASP A 218 21.97 2.09 -12.03
N LYS A 219 21.17 2.10 -13.11
CA LYS A 219 20.55 0.91 -13.74
C LYS A 219 19.49 0.18 -12.90
N VAL A 220 19.05 0.75 -11.78
CA VAL A 220 18.00 0.17 -10.92
C VAL A 220 16.83 1.13 -10.74
N PHE A 221 15.61 0.62 -10.85
CA PHE A 221 14.41 1.41 -10.58
C PHE A 221 14.12 1.54 -9.08
N SER A 222 13.60 2.68 -8.65
CA SER A 222 13.11 2.89 -7.29
C SER A 222 11.90 3.81 -7.25
N CYS A 223 10.94 3.52 -6.38
CA CYS A 223 9.70 4.30 -6.23
C CYS A 223 9.61 5.09 -4.91
N GLY A 224 10.60 4.95 -4.00
CA GLY A 224 10.58 5.65 -2.71
C GLY A 224 9.47 5.22 -1.74
N ARG A 225 8.66 4.20 -2.06
CA ARG A 225 7.60 3.69 -1.18
C ARG A 225 8.19 3.04 0.08
N LEU A 226 7.58 3.33 1.24
CA LEU A 226 7.91 2.68 2.50
C LEU A 226 7.16 1.35 2.61
N ILE A 227 7.89 0.24 2.75
CA ILE A 227 7.36 -1.12 2.88
C ILE A 227 8.07 -1.78 4.08
N ALA A 228 7.30 -2.24 5.07
CA ALA A 228 7.84 -2.89 6.26
C ALA A 228 9.02 -2.12 6.91
N LYS A 229 8.86 -0.80 7.08
CA LYS A 229 9.88 0.14 7.61
C LYS A 229 11.13 0.34 6.73
N LYS A 230 11.18 -0.18 5.51
CA LYS A 230 12.27 0.07 4.54
C LYS A 230 11.76 0.87 3.35
N ARG A 231 12.51 1.87 2.91
CA ARG A 231 12.14 2.67 1.73
C ARG A 231 12.76 2.07 0.48
N CYS A 232 11.95 1.85 -0.57
CA CYS A 232 12.44 1.40 -1.86
C CYS A 232 13.45 2.42 -2.45
N GLY A 233 14.68 1.98 -2.68
CA GLY A 233 15.80 2.81 -3.14
C GLY A 233 16.80 3.19 -2.04
N GLU A 234 16.53 2.91 -0.77
CA GLU A 234 17.46 3.14 0.35
C GLU A 234 18.15 1.84 0.77
N ASN A 235 19.41 1.91 1.20
CA ASN A 235 20.17 0.79 1.78
C ASN A 235 20.11 -0.50 0.93
N TYR A 236 20.21 -0.36 -0.40
CA TYR A 236 20.13 -1.47 -1.36
C TYR A 236 18.83 -2.29 -1.23
N TYR A 237 17.74 -1.69 -0.76
CA TYR A 237 16.42 -2.31 -0.72
C TYR A 237 15.56 -1.84 -1.88
N TRP A 238 14.97 -2.79 -2.60
CA TRP A 238 14.00 -2.52 -3.66
C TRP A 238 12.71 -3.27 -3.40
N CYS A 239 11.58 -2.60 -3.60
CA CYS A 239 10.31 -3.31 -3.58
C CYS A 239 10.23 -4.23 -4.79
N ASP A 240 9.53 -5.36 -4.62
CA ASP A 240 9.30 -6.35 -5.68
C ASP A 240 8.76 -5.73 -7.00
N GLY A 241 7.99 -4.64 -6.91
CA GLY A 241 7.54 -3.92 -8.09
C GLY A 241 8.66 -3.23 -8.88
N CYS A 242 9.59 -2.56 -8.19
CA CYS A 242 10.74 -1.92 -8.85
C CYS A 242 11.82 -2.93 -9.26
N ASP A 243 11.95 -4.02 -8.52
CA ASP A 243 12.85 -5.12 -8.83
C ASP A 243 12.44 -5.84 -10.14
N SER A 244 11.14 -6.15 -10.31
CA SER A 244 10.61 -6.67 -11.58
C SER A 244 10.89 -5.73 -12.75
N LEU A 245 10.61 -4.44 -12.56
CA LEU A 245 10.83 -3.41 -13.56
C LEU A 245 12.32 -3.28 -13.94
N THR A 246 13.22 -3.44 -12.97
CA THR A 246 14.67 -3.41 -13.19
C THR A 246 15.14 -4.58 -14.04
N ARG A 247 14.70 -5.81 -13.73
CA ARG A 247 15.03 -7.00 -14.54
C ARG A 247 14.59 -6.85 -16.00
N ASN A 248 13.47 -6.16 -16.22
CA ASN A 248 12.86 -5.98 -17.54
C ASN A 248 13.20 -4.63 -18.19
N ALA A 249 14.10 -3.82 -17.62
CA ALA A 249 14.37 -2.45 -18.06
C ALA A 249 14.74 -2.35 -19.56
N LYS A 250 15.48 -3.33 -20.08
CA LYS A 250 15.87 -3.40 -21.51
C LYS A 250 14.66 -3.43 -22.46
N ASN A 251 13.54 -4.00 -22.02
CA ASN A 251 12.31 -4.11 -22.81
C ASN A 251 11.51 -2.81 -22.83
N TYR A 252 11.88 -1.84 -22.00
CA TYR A 252 11.19 -0.55 -21.86
C TYR A 252 12.00 0.64 -22.39
N TYR A 253 13.14 0.40 -23.04
CA TYR A 253 14.04 1.49 -23.47
C TYR A 253 13.35 2.58 -24.28
N GLU A 254 12.41 2.21 -25.17
CA GLU A 254 11.61 3.18 -25.92
C GLU A 254 10.73 4.09 -25.05
N ALA A 255 10.24 3.58 -23.92
CA ALA A 255 9.29 4.29 -23.06
C ALA A 255 9.93 5.41 -22.24
N PHE A 256 11.23 5.33 -21.97
CA PHE A 256 11.96 6.32 -21.18
C PHE A 256 13.10 7.02 -21.94
N SER A 257 13.27 6.75 -23.25
CA SER A 257 14.25 7.45 -24.10
C SER A 257 13.72 8.72 -24.74
N LYS A 258 12.39 8.86 -24.80
CA LYS A 258 11.69 10.09 -25.20
C LYS A 258 11.68 11.09 -24.04
#